data_AF-A0A737B5Y9-F1
#
_entry.id   AF-A0A737B5Y9-F1
#
_cell.length_a   1.000
_cell.length_b   1.000
_cell.length_c   1.000
_cell.angle_alpha   90.00
_cell.angle_beta   90.00
_cell.angle_gamma   90.00
#
_symmetry.space_group_name_H-M   'P 1'
#
loop_
_entity.id
_entity.type
_entity.pdbx_description
1 polymer ?
#
loop_
_entity_poly.entity_id
_entity_poly.type
_entity_poly.pdbx_seq_one_letter_code
_entity_poly.pdbx_strand_id
1 'polypeptide(L)' 'ESVLTYWKSGTFATEALLWPESVDAVKKANAFSGSAISHAALP' A
#
# COMPACT_ATOMS: atom_id res chain seq x y z
N GLU A 1 2.26 0.62 26.29
CA GLU A 1 2.88 0.67 24.95
C GLU A 1 1.90 0.06 23.95
N SER A 2 1.59 0.75 22.87
CA SER A 2 0.63 0.26 21.87
C SER A 2 1.39 -0.49 20.78
N VAL A 3 1.42 -1.81 20.86
CA VAL A 3 2.06 -2.65 19.84
C VAL A 3 1.10 -2.79 18.65
N LEU A 4 1.53 -2.33 17.47
CA LEU A 4 0.78 -2.47 16.22
C LEU A 4 1.31 -3.68 15.42
N THR A 5 0.41 -4.38 14.76
CA THR A 5 0.75 -5.46 13.82
C THR A 5 0.47 -5.00 12.39
N TYR A 6 1.45 -5.17 11.50
CA TYR A 6 1.36 -4.75 10.10
C TYR A 6 2.01 -5.77 9.17
N TRP A 7 1.63 -5.74 7.89
CA TRP A 7 2.22 -6.57 6.86
C TRP A 7 3.60 -6.03 6.46
N LYS A 8 4.59 -6.91 6.33
CA LYS A 8 5.95 -6.53 5.89
C LYS A 8 6.29 -6.95 4.45
N SER A 9 5.42 -7.74 3.82
CA SER A 9 5.61 -8.25 2.46
C SER A 9 4.29 -8.71 1.84
N GLY A 10 4.23 -8.79 0.51
CA GLY A 10 3.09 -9.32 -0.25
C GLY A 10 2.56 -8.33 -1.28
N THR A 11 1.70 -8.83 -2.18
CA THR A 11 1.03 -8.01 -3.20
C THR A 11 -0.45 -7.86 -2.86
N PHE A 12 -0.89 -6.61 -2.66
CA PHE A 12 -2.26 -6.29 -2.23
C PHE A 12 -3.09 -5.72 -3.38
N ALA A 13 -4.41 -5.86 -3.30
CA ALA A 13 -5.32 -5.15 -4.22
C ALA A 13 -5.36 -3.65 -3.87
N THR A 14 -5.20 -2.78 -4.85
CA THR A 14 -5.13 -1.32 -4.64
C THR A 14 -6.42 -0.78 -4.01
N GLU A 15 -7.56 -1.40 -4.35
CA GLU A 15 -8.92 -1.03 -3.95
C GLU A 15 -9.23 -1.49 -2.52
N ALA A 16 -8.51 -2.50 -2.01
CA ALA A 16 -8.66 -2.99 -0.64
C ALA A 16 -7.94 -2.11 0.40
N LEU A 17 -7.01 -1.26 -0.05
CA LEU A 17 -6.26 -0.35 0.81
C LEU A 17 -6.97 1.00 0.93
N LEU A 18 -7.14 1.49 2.15
CA LEU A 18 -7.63 2.84 2.41
C LEU A 18 -6.50 3.84 2.24
N TRP A 19 -6.45 4.49 1.09
CA TRP A 19 -5.47 5.52 0.79
C TRP A 19 -5.87 6.87 1.39
N PRO A 20 -4.91 7.73 1.78
CA PRO A 20 -5.20 9.10 2.18
C PRO A 20 -5.89 9.88 1.07
N GLU A 21 -6.81 10.77 1.45
CA GLU A 21 -7.46 11.66 0.50
C GLU A 21 -6.43 12.54 -0.23
N SER A 22 -6.68 12.80 -1.52
CA SER A 22 -5.82 13.63 -2.38
C SER A 22 -4.39 13.10 -2.59
N VAL A 23 -4.13 11.81 -2.37
CA VAL A 23 -2.83 11.22 -2.73
C VAL A 23 -2.62 11.30 -4.24
N ASP A 24 -1.46 11.82 -4.64
CA ASP A 24 -1.04 11.84 -6.03
C ASP A 24 -0.93 10.41 -6.60
N ALA A 25 -1.31 10.21 -7.86
CA ALA A 25 -1.37 8.89 -8.47
C ALA A 25 0.00 8.21 -8.57
N VAL A 26 1.07 8.96 -8.82
CA VAL A 26 2.44 8.41 -8.91
C VAL A 26 2.97 8.08 -7.54
N LYS A 27 2.70 8.93 -6.54
CA LYS A 27 3.04 8.65 -5.14
C LYS A 27 2.29 7.44 -4.62
N LYS A 28 1.02 7.28 -4.98
CA LYS A 28 0.21 6.11 -4.66
C LYS A 28 0.79 4.85 -5.29
N ALA A 29 1.03 4.86 -6.60
CA ALA A 29 1.56 3.71 -7.33
C ALA A 29 2.93 3.22 -6.82
N ASN A 30 3.77 4.14 -6.33
CA ASN A 30 5.12 3.82 -5.86
C ASN A 30 5.25 3.87 -4.33
N ALA A 31 4.14 3.88 -3.58
CA ALA A 31 4.14 4.14 -2.14
C ALA A 31 5.04 3.18 -1.33
N PHE A 32 5.21 1.95 -1.82
CA PHE A 32 5.98 0.90 -1.16
C PHE A 32 7.28 0.53 -1.90
N SER A 33 7.67 1.29 -2.93
CA SER A 33 8.90 1.04 -3.69
C SER A 33 10.13 1.07 -2.78
N GLY A 34 10.89 -0.02 -2.76
CA GLY A 34 12.03 -0.23 -1.85
C GLY A 34 11.72 -1.12 -0.64
N SER A 35 10.46 -1.53 -0.45
CA SER A 35 10.06 -2.56 0.51
C SER A 35 9.67 -3.88 -0.19
N ALA A 36 9.33 -4.92 0.58
CA ALA A 36 8.81 -6.17 0.03
C ALA A 36 7.28 -6.16 -0.19
N ILE A 37 6.64 -4.98 -0.06
CA ILE A 37 5.20 -4.79 -0.28
C ILE A 37 4.98 -4.19 -1.66
N SER A 38 3.97 -4.67 -2.37
CA SER A 38 3.49 -4.08 -3.61
C SER A 38 1.96 -4.09 -3.67
N HIS A 39 1.36 -3.36 -4.61
CA HIS A 39 -0.07 -3.43 -4.87
C HIS A 39 -0.37 -3.32 -6.36
N ALA A 40 -1.49 -3.89 -6.79
CA ALA A 40 -1.96 -3.85 -8.16
C ALA A 40 -3.49 -3.73 -8.19
N ALA A 41 -4.04 -3.09 -9.22
CA ALA A 41 -5.48 -3.10 -9.44
C ALA A 41 -5.88 -4.50 -9.95
N LEU A 42 -6.94 -5.06 -9.38
CA LEU A 42 -7.50 -6.30 -9.90
C LEU A 42 -8.28 -6.01 -11.20
N PRO A 43 -8.20 -6.90 -12.21
CA PRO A 43 -8.93 -6.75 -13.47
C PRO A 43 -10.45 -6.83 -13.29
#